data_AF-A0A2U1NNJ3-F1
#
_entry.id   AF-A0A2U1NNJ3-F1
#
_cell.length_a   1.000
_cell.length_b   1.000
_cell.length_c   1.000
_cell.angle_alpha   90.00
_cell.angle_beta   90.00
_cell.angle_gamma   90.00
#
_symmetry.space_group_name_H-M   'P 1'
#
loop_
_entity.id
_entity.type
_entity.pdbx_description
1 polymer ?
#
loop_
_entity_poly.entity_id
_entity_poly.type
_entity_poly.pdbx_seq_one_letter_code
_entity_poly.pdbx_strand_id
1 'polypeptide(L)'
;MSTESSLRESLDNKYKAIKVQGEFVRKLKSSHASKSEYDEAVKVLRDLKLERAELQIELKAVLSHECNGGNGFNGMSRETFREAAVKSLRKRMFYTHSEKSVAEFYEFGPPGCFIKQNILDIWRQNFALQELVVVVAAFLDVNMITYKLQFDMIHECS
;
A
#
# COMPACT_ATOMS: atom_id res chain seq x y z
N MET A 1 3.75 -22.55 -10.38
CA MET A 1 4.85 -21.58 -10.64
C MET A 1 4.83 -21.00 -12.06
N SER A 2 4.48 -21.76 -13.12
CA SER A 2 4.44 -21.20 -14.49
C SER A 2 3.34 -20.16 -14.73
N THR A 3 2.21 -20.22 -14.02
CA THR A 3 1.05 -19.33 -14.21
C THR A 3 1.26 -17.95 -13.58
N GLU A 4 1.83 -17.88 -12.38
CA GLU A 4 2.13 -16.60 -11.70
C GLU A 4 3.14 -15.74 -12.49
N SER A 5 4.23 -16.36 -12.97
CA SER A 5 5.24 -15.66 -13.77
C SER A 5 4.64 -15.09 -15.06
N SER A 6 3.78 -15.87 -15.73
CA SER A 6 3.07 -15.44 -16.95
C SER A 6 2.10 -14.28 -16.71
N LEU A 7 1.38 -14.29 -15.57
CA LEU A 7 0.49 -13.20 -15.18
C LEU A 7 1.26 -11.91 -14.87
N ARG A 8 2.42 -12.02 -14.21
CA ARG A 8 3.32 -10.88 -13.94
C ARG A 8 3.85 -10.25 -15.21
N GLU A 9 4.27 -11.06 -16.19
CA GLU A 9 4.72 -10.59 -17.51
C GLU A 9 3.57 -9.90 -18.28
N SER A 10 2.38 -10.49 -18.25
CA SER A 10 1.18 -9.91 -18.87
C SER A 10 0.80 -8.56 -18.26
N LEU A 11 0.94 -8.40 -16.94
CA LEU A 11 0.72 -7.12 -16.26
C LEU A 11 1.73 -6.04 -16.67
N ASP A 12 3.00 -6.40 -16.82
CA ASP A 12 4.03 -5.46 -17.28
C ASP A 12 3.77 -5.00 -18.72
N ASN A 13 3.39 -5.93 -19.60
CA ASN A 13 3.01 -5.62 -20.97
C ASN A 13 1.79 -4.68 -21.05
N LYS A 14 0.75 -4.93 -20.24
CA LYS A 14 -0.41 -4.03 -20.15
C LYS A 14 -0.06 -2.66 -19.58
N TYR A 15 0.85 -2.59 -18.60
CA TYR A 15 1.33 -1.32 -18.06
C TYR A 15 2.04 -0.48 -19.13
N LYS A 16 2.92 -1.09 -19.94
CA LYS A 16 3.58 -0.44 -21.08
C LYS A 16 2.56 0.08 -22.10
N ALA A 17 1.56 -0.74 -22.46
CA ALA A 17 0.50 -0.34 -23.38
C ALA A 17 -0.34 0.85 -22.86
N ILE A 18 -0.71 0.85 -21.57
CA ILE A 18 -1.42 1.97 -20.92
C ILE A 18 -0.57 3.25 -20.95
N LYS A 19 0.74 3.14 -20.74
CA LYS A 19 1.66 4.28 -20.78
C LYS A 19 1.70 4.90 -22.18
N VAL A 20 1.88 4.09 -23.22
CA VAL A 20 1.88 4.53 -24.62
C VAL A 20 0.53 5.16 -25.00
N GLN A 21 -0.58 4.52 -24.67
CA GLN A 21 -1.91 5.05 -24.95
C GLN A 21 -2.19 6.36 -24.18
N GLY A 22 -1.72 6.46 -22.93
CA GLY A 22 -1.83 7.69 -22.14
C GLY A 22 -1.02 8.85 -22.74
N GLU A 23 0.16 8.58 -23.29
CA GLU A 23 0.94 9.58 -24.04
C GLU A 23 0.24 10.00 -25.32
N PHE A 24 -0.40 9.07 -26.03
CA PHE A 24 -1.21 9.38 -27.21
C PHE A 24 -2.40 10.29 -26.88
N VAL A 25 -3.15 9.99 -25.82
CA VAL A 25 -4.24 10.86 -25.34
C VAL A 25 -3.74 12.25 -24.94
N ARG A 26 -2.56 12.36 -24.30
CA ARG A 26 -1.94 13.65 -23.98
C ARG A 26 -1.56 14.43 -25.24
N LYS A 27 -0.99 13.77 -26.24
CA LYS A 27 -0.66 14.38 -27.54
C LYS A 27 -1.92 14.90 -28.22
N LEU A 28 -2.97 14.08 -28.35
CA LEU A 28 -4.26 14.49 -28.92
C LEU A 28 -4.90 15.67 -28.19
N LYS A 29 -4.79 15.69 -26.85
CA LYS A 29 -5.27 16.82 -26.04
C LYS A 29 -4.49 18.10 -26.32
N SER A 30 -3.17 18.00 -26.48
CA SER A 30 -2.30 19.16 -26.75
C SER A 30 -2.43 19.69 -28.18
N SER A 31 -2.72 18.83 -29.15
CA SER A 31 -2.92 19.21 -30.55
C SER A 31 -4.35 19.68 -30.85
N HIS A 32 -5.21 19.83 -29.83
CA HIS A 32 -6.63 20.14 -29.99
C HIS A 32 -7.33 19.26 -31.04
N ALA A 33 -7.06 17.95 -30.98
CA ALA A 33 -7.67 16.98 -31.88
C ALA A 33 -9.21 17.01 -31.79
N SER A 34 -9.87 16.46 -32.80
CA SER A 34 -11.33 16.43 -32.82
C SER A 34 -11.87 15.64 -31.62
N LYS A 35 -13.02 16.07 -31.09
CA LYS A 35 -13.65 15.42 -29.92
C LYS A 35 -13.87 13.91 -30.16
N SER A 36 -14.17 13.52 -31.41
CA SER A 36 -14.35 12.13 -31.81
C SER A 36 -13.08 11.29 -31.62
N GLU A 37 -11.93 11.77 -32.12
CA GLU A 37 -10.65 11.05 -32.02
C GLU A 37 -10.15 10.96 -30.56
N TYR A 38 -10.39 12.02 -29.77
CA TYR A 38 -10.06 12.03 -28.36
C TYR A 38 -10.90 11.02 -27.56
N ASP A 39 -12.22 10.99 -27.79
CA ASP A 39 -13.13 10.09 -27.08
C ASP A 39 -12.85 8.61 -27.41
N GLU A 40 -12.49 8.32 -28.66
CA GLU A 40 -12.05 6.98 -29.07
C GLU A 40 -10.74 6.57 -28.36
N ALA A 41 -9.74 7.45 -28.34
CA ALA A 41 -8.48 7.18 -27.66
C ALA A 41 -8.65 6.98 -26.14
N VAL A 42 -9.56 7.73 -25.52
CA VAL A 42 -9.92 7.58 -24.10
C VAL A 42 -10.67 6.28 -23.85
N LYS A 43 -11.53 5.83 -24.77
CA LYS A 43 -12.21 4.52 -24.66
C LYS A 43 -11.19 3.39 -24.60
N VAL A 44 -10.25 3.34 -25.54
CA VAL A 44 -9.15 2.36 -25.54
C VAL A 44 -8.35 2.39 -24.24
N LEU A 45 -8.08 3.59 -23.70
CA LEU A 45 -7.38 3.72 -22.42
C LEU A 45 -8.18 3.16 -21.22
N ARG A 46 -9.51 3.28 -21.21
CA ARG A 46 -10.36 2.70 -20.17
C ARG A 46 -10.37 1.18 -20.26
N ASP A 47 -10.51 0.64 -21.47
CA ASP A 47 -10.55 -0.79 -21.72
C ASP A 47 -9.23 -1.46 -21.27
N LEU A 48 -8.08 -0.88 -21.64
CA LEU A 48 -6.76 -1.36 -21.21
C LEU A 48 -6.58 -1.33 -19.68
N LYS A 49 -7.14 -0.33 -18.99
CA LYS A 49 -7.09 -0.25 -17.52
C LYS A 49 -7.97 -1.30 -16.85
N LEU A 50 -9.10 -1.63 -17.46
CA LEU A 50 -10.02 -2.64 -16.98
C LEU A 50 -9.37 -4.03 -17.08
N GLU A 51 -8.81 -4.37 -18.24
CA GLU A 51 -8.08 -5.62 -18.44
C GLU A 51 -6.89 -5.77 -17.47
N ARG A 52 -6.15 -4.68 -17.21
CA ARG A 52 -5.09 -4.68 -16.19
C ARG A 52 -5.66 -4.97 -14.79
N ALA A 53 -6.78 -4.38 -14.43
CA ALA A 53 -7.40 -4.59 -13.12
C ALA A 53 -7.86 -6.04 -12.94
N GLU A 54 -8.41 -6.66 -13.99
CA GLU A 54 -8.79 -8.08 -14.00
C GLU A 54 -7.57 -8.99 -13.78
N LEU A 55 -6.48 -8.76 -14.52
CA LEU A 55 -5.22 -9.49 -14.32
C LEU A 55 -4.64 -9.29 -12.92
N GLN A 56 -4.80 -8.11 -12.31
CA GLN A 56 -4.39 -7.86 -10.93
C GLN A 56 -5.25 -8.64 -9.93
N ILE A 57 -6.56 -8.78 -10.18
CA ILE A 57 -7.46 -9.60 -9.37
C ILE A 57 -7.07 -11.08 -9.49
N GLU A 58 -6.82 -11.57 -10.70
CA GLU A 58 -6.40 -12.95 -10.95
C GLU A 58 -5.05 -13.25 -10.30
N LEU A 59 -4.06 -12.38 -10.46
CA LEU A 59 -2.78 -12.54 -9.79
C LEU A 59 -2.95 -12.52 -8.27
N LYS A 60 -3.79 -11.64 -7.73
CA LYS A 60 -4.12 -11.62 -6.30
C LYS A 60 -4.80 -12.91 -5.87
N ALA A 61 -5.67 -13.50 -6.69
CA ALA A 61 -6.31 -14.78 -6.42
C ALA A 61 -5.29 -15.92 -6.38
N VAL A 62 -4.39 -15.99 -7.37
CA VAL A 62 -3.29 -16.97 -7.45
C VAL A 62 -2.34 -16.83 -6.25
N LEU A 63 -1.94 -15.61 -5.90
CA LEU A 63 -1.13 -15.34 -4.70
C LEU A 63 -1.90 -15.66 -3.41
N SER A 64 -3.22 -15.43 -3.39
CA SER A 64 -4.08 -15.75 -2.25
C SER A 64 -4.42 -17.23 -2.10
N HIS A 65 -4.07 -18.07 -3.09
CA HIS A 65 -4.10 -19.52 -2.95
C HIS A 65 -3.16 -20.01 -1.83
N GLU A 66 -2.25 -19.15 -1.35
CA GLU A 66 -1.46 -19.41 -0.14
C GLU A 66 -2.15 -19.04 1.18
N CYS A 67 -3.31 -18.36 1.18
CA CYS A 67 -3.94 -17.89 2.42
C CYS A 67 -5.41 -18.27 2.65
N ASN A 68 -6.06 -18.99 1.74
CA ASN A 68 -7.44 -19.47 1.94
C ASN A 68 -7.64 -21.00 1.92
N GLY A 69 -6.59 -21.83 2.00
CA GLY A 69 -6.78 -23.29 1.95
C GLY A 69 -5.59 -24.19 2.29
N GLY A 70 -4.61 -23.73 3.06
CA GLY A 70 -3.48 -24.57 3.49
C GLY A 70 -3.52 -24.80 5.00
N ASN A 71 -3.53 -26.08 5.41
CA ASN A 71 -3.44 -26.57 6.80
C ASN A 71 -2.83 -25.54 7.75
N GLY A 72 -3.62 -25.11 8.75
CA GLY A 72 -3.13 -24.28 9.83
C GLY A 72 -1.84 -24.85 10.41
N PHE A 73 -0.93 -23.97 10.82
CA PHE A 73 0.28 -24.35 11.54
C PHE A 73 -0.12 -25.28 12.72
N ASN A 74 0.34 -26.53 12.74
CA ASN A 74 -0.04 -27.59 13.68
C ASN A 74 -1.54 -28.02 13.70
N GLY A 75 -2.29 -27.84 12.59
CA GLY A 75 -3.70 -28.26 12.51
C GLY A 75 -4.68 -27.37 13.28
N MET A 76 -4.23 -26.20 13.75
CA MET A 76 -5.04 -25.26 14.50
C MET A 76 -5.73 -24.26 13.57
N SER A 77 -6.97 -23.86 13.90
CA SER A 77 -7.67 -22.83 13.12
C SER A 77 -6.89 -21.51 13.16
N ARG A 78 -7.02 -20.73 12.08
CA ARG A 78 -6.37 -19.43 11.91
C ARG A 78 -6.80 -18.45 13.00
N GLU A 79 -8.05 -18.55 13.43
CA GLU A 79 -8.67 -17.77 14.49
C GLU A 79 -7.99 -18.07 15.83
N THR A 80 -7.79 -19.35 16.16
CA THR A 80 -7.10 -19.74 17.39
C THR A 80 -5.62 -19.33 17.36
N PHE A 81 -4.96 -19.37 16.19
CA PHE A 81 -3.61 -18.84 16.05
C PHE A 81 -3.58 -17.32 16.28
N ARG A 82 -4.52 -16.58 15.67
CA ARG A 82 -4.63 -15.14 15.83
C ARG A 82 -4.81 -14.77 17.30
N GLU A 83 -5.68 -15.47 18.01
CA GLU A 83 -5.90 -15.27 19.45
C GLU A 83 -4.64 -15.56 20.27
N ALA A 84 -3.96 -16.68 20.00
CA ALA A 84 -2.73 -17.05 20.68
C ALA A 84 -1.59 -16.03 20.43
N ALA A 85 -1.48 -15.52 19.20
CA ALA A 85 -0.53 -14.49 18.83
C ALA A 85 -0.83 -13.16 19.53
N VAL A 86 -2.09 -12.69 19.47
CA VAL A 86 -2.57 -11.48 20.17
C VAL A 86 -2.31 -11.57 21.67
N LYS A 87 -2.63 -12.71 22.28
CA LYS A 87 -2.36 -12.98 23.69
C LYS A 87 -0.87 -12.90 24.02
N SER A 88 -0.02 -13.45 23.15
CA SER A 88 1.44 -13.43 23.34
C SER A 88 2.03 -12.03 23.20
N LEU A 89 1.56 -11.25 22.22
CA LEU A 89 2.00 -9.87 21.99
C LEU A 89 1.63 -8.96 23.17
N ARG A 90 0.39 -9.10 23.70
CA ARG A 90 -0.05 -8.38 24.89
C ARG A 90 0.77 -8.78 26.13
N LYS A 91 0.98 -10.08 26.35
CA LYS A 91 1.78 -10.59 27.49
C LYS A 91 3.24 -10.12 27.46
N ARG A 92 3.80 -9.92 26.27
CA ARG A 92 5.18 -9.44 26.08
C ARG A 92 5.27 -7.91 25.91
N MET A 93 4.19 -7.18 26.21
CA MET A 93 4.15 -5.72 26.17
C MET A 93 4.58 -5.16 24.80
N PHE A 94 4.27 -5.83 23.69
CA PHE A 94 4.47 -5.24 22.36
C PHE A 94 3.52 -4.06 22.14
N TYR A 95 2.30 -4.17 22.66
CA TYR A 95 1.35 -3.09 22.73
C TYR A 95 0.48 -3.22 23.99
N THR A 96 -0.02 -2.10 24.44
CA THR A 96 -0.97 -1.98 25.55
C THR A 96 -2.24 -1.33 25.03
N HIS A 97 -3.38 -1.87 25.44
CA HIS A 97 -4.66 -1.22 25.20
C HIS A 97 -4.87 -0.17 26.28
N SER A 98 -5.08 1.09 25.89
CA SER A 98 -5.40 2.18 26.80
C SER A 98 -6.83 2.61 26.55
N GLU A 99 -7.71 2.39 27.53
CA GLU A 99 -9.09 2.87 27.50
C GLU A 99 -9.11 4.36 27.89
N LYS A 100 -8.86 5.25 26.92
CA LYS A 100 -9.03 6.70 27.12
C LYS A 100 -10.35 7.14 26.47
N SER A 101 -11.35 7.37 27.33
CA SER A 101 -12.63 8.08 27.12
C SER A 101 -13.30 7.99 25.72
N VAL A 102 -13.68 6.78 25.28
CA VAL A 102 -14.59 6.51 24.12
C VAL A 102 -13.89 6.20 22.78
N ALA A 103 -12.55 6.21 22.69
CA ALA A 103 -11.85 5.63 21.54
C ALA A 103 -10.79 4.60 21.98
N GLU A 104 -10.75 3.47 21.26
CA GLU A 104 -9.78 2.41 21.46
C GLU A 104 -8.39 2.88 20.98
N PHE A 105 -7.53 3.22 21.93
CA PHE A 105 -6.15 3.60 21.66
C PHE A 105 -5.18 2.47 22.05
N TYR A 106 -4.16 2.28 21.21
CA TYR A 106 -3.10 1.32 21.42
C TYR A 106 -1.76 2.03 21.57
N GLU A 107 -1.05 1.77 22.67
CA GLU A 107 0.29 2.31 22.93
C GLU A 107 1.32 1.20 22.68
N PHE A 108 2.38 1.46 21.92
CA PHE A 108 3.45 0.48 21.69
C PHE A 108 4.35 0.42 22.93
N GLY A 109 4.57 -0.78 23.45
CA GLY A 109 5.57 -0.97 24.50
C GLY A 109 6.99 -1.08 23.93
N PRO A 110 8.02 -1.24 24.78
CA PRO A 110 9.42 -1.14 24.35
C PRO A 110 9.81 -2.08 23.19
N PRO A 111 9.41 -3.37 23.18
CA PRO A 111 9.65 -4.24 22.03
C PRO A 111 8.87 -3.81 20.77
N GLY A 112 7.67 -3.26 20.93
CA GLY A 112 6.85 -2.76 19.83
C GLY A 112 7.45 -1.52 19.16
N CYS A 113 7.98 -0.60 19.96
CA CYS A 113 8.71 0.59 19.46
C CYS A 113 9.94 0.19 18.64
N PHE A 114 10.68 -0.84 19.06
CA PHE A 114 11.84 -1.35 18.31
C PHE A 114 11.43 -1.92 16.94
N ILE A 115 10.38 -2.75 16.89
CA ILE A 115 9.85 -3.27 15.62
C ILE A 115 9.37 -2.14 14.71
N LYS A 116 8.63 -1.18 15.27
CA LYS A 116 8.15 0.00 14.53
C LYS A 116 9.33 0.75 13.89
N GLN A 117 10.41 0.96 14.63
CA GLN A 117 11.60 1.64 14.13
C GLN A 117 12.25 0.86 12.98
N ASN A 118 12.45 -0.45 13.14
CA ASN A 118 13.03 -1.29 12.09
C ASN A 118 12.21 -1.25 10.80
N ILE A 119 10.89 -1.30 10.89
CA ILE A 119 10.00 -1.20 9.72
C ILE A 119 10.16 0.16 9.03
N LEU A 120 10.20 1.24 9.81
CA LEU A 120 10.41 2.58 9.27
C LEU A 120 11.77 2.72 8.58
N ASP A 121 12.82 2.12 9.14
CA ASP A 121 14.17 2.17 8.55
C ASP A 121 14.26 1.39 7.25
N ILE A 122 13.65 0.19 7.18
CA ILE A 122 13.52 -0.57 5.93
C ILE A 122 12.74 0.24 4.89
N TRP A 123 11.64 0.88 5.29
CA TRP A 123 10.83 1.68 4.39
C TRP A 123 11.62 2.87 3.82
N ARG A 124 12.39 3.57 4.67
CA ARG A 124 13.29 4.65 4.25
C ARG A 124 14.35 4.15 3.28
N GLN A 125 14.99 3.02 3.56
CA GLN A 125 16.01 2.44 2.67
C GLN A 125 15.42 2.07 1.30
N ASN A 126 14.21 1.50 1.28
CA ASN A 126 13.62 0.98 0.05
C ASN A 126 12.90 2.05 -0.79
N PHE A 127 12.26 3.03 -0.16
CA PHE A 127 11.41 4.00 -0.84
C PHE A 127 11.97 5.43 -0.84
N ALA A 128 12.90 5.77 0.07
CA ALA A 128 13.54 7.09 0.03
C ALA A 128 14.71 7.16 -0.98
N LEU A 129 15.18 6.02 -1.51
CA LEU A 129 16.29 5.95 -2.46
C LEU A 129 15.89 5.70 -3.93
N GLN A 130 14.60 5.52 -4.23
CA GLN A 130 14.12 5.57 -5.61
C GLN A 130 13.62 6.98 -5.91
N GLU A 131 14.15 7.59 -6.97
CA GLU A 131 13.99 9.00 -7.39
C GLU A 131 12.53 9.50 -7.60
N LEU A 132 11.74 9.53 -6.54
CA LEU A 132 10.36 10.04 -6.50
C LEU A 132 10.06 10.84 -5.23
N VAL A 133 11.02 10.94 -4.30
CA VAL A 133 10.86 11.67 -3.02
C VAL A 133 10.79 13.19 -3.21
N VAL A 134 11.40 13.72 -4.28
CA VAL A 134 11.46 15.18 -4.49
C VAL A 134 10.08 15.81 -4.74
N VAL A 135 9.13 15.08 -5.35
CA VAL A 135 7.82 15.64 -5.72
C VAL A 135 6.80 15.52 -4.59
N VAL A 136 6.91 14.52 -3.71
CA VAL A 136 5.94 14.30 -2.62
C VAL A 136 6.40 14.93 -1.30
N ALA A 137 7.70 14.98 -1.02
CA ALA A 137 8.22 15.62 0.20
C ALA A 137 7.88 17.12 0.24
N ALA A 138 8.03 17.83 -0.88
CA ALA A 138 7.68 19.26 -0.95
C ALA A 138 6.18 19.55 -0.70
N PHE A 139 5.28 18.59 -0.98
CA PHE A 139 3.84 18.76 -0.78
C PHE A 139 3.37 18.35 0.63
N LEU A 140 4.11 17.44 1.29
CA LEU A 140 3.81 16.97 2.64
C LEU A 140 4.57 17.73 3.73
N ASP A 141 5.72 18.35 3.45
CA ASP A 141 6.45 19.13 4.46
C ASP A 141 5.68 20.37 4.92
N VAL A 142 4.84 20.97 4.05
CA VAL A 142 3.96 22.09 4.46
C VAL A 142 2.84 21.63 5.40
N ASN A 143 2.38 20.38 5.32
CA ASN A 143 1.34 19.84 6.21
C ASN A 143 1.89 19.07 7.41
N MET A 144 3.12 18.54 7.36
CA MET A 144 3.71 17.75 8.45
C MET A 144 4.42 18.62 9.49
N ILE A 145 4.87 19.83 9.13
CA ILE A 145 5.39 20.81 10.11
C ILE A 145 4.29 21.28 11.07
N THR A 146 3.04 21.42 10.60
CA THR A 146 1.89 21.78 11.43
C THR A 146 1.58 20.71 12.49
N TYR A 147 1.69 19.42 12.17
CA TYR A 147 1.49 18.34 13.16
C TYR A 147 2.69 18.14 14.09
N LYS A 148 3.92 18.41 13.63
CA LYS A 148 5.13 18.31 14.46
C LYS A 148 5.15 19.39 15.56
N LEU A 149 4.86 20.65 15.21
CA LEU A 149 4.81 21.75 16.17
C LEU A 149 3.69 21.56 17.22
N GLN A 150 2.55 20.99 16.83
CA GLN A 150 1.45 20.74 17.76
C GLN A 150 1.70 19.53 18.68
N PHE A 151 2.55 18.58 18.28
CA PHE A 151 2.91 17.43 19.11
C PHE A 151 4.00 17.79 20.13
N ASP A 152 4.96 18.65 19.77
CA ASP A 152 6.02 19.09 20.66
C ASP A 152 5.51 20.11 21.72
N MET A 153 4.48 20.92 21.40
CA MET A 153 3.88 21.89 22.33
C MET A 153 2.99 21.25 23.42
N ILE A 154 2.59 19.99 23.27
CA ILE A 154 1.78 19.25 24.28
C ILE A 154 2.67 18.56 25.32
N HIS A 155 3.96 18.34 25.02
CA HIS A 155 4.88 17.63 25.91
C HIS A 155 5.67 18.55 26.87
N GLU A 156 5.51 19.86 26.76
CA GLU A 156 6.18 20.89 27.59
C GLU A 156 5.29 21.46 28.72
N CYS A 157 4.02 21.06 28.80
CA CYS A 157 3.11 21.36 29.91
C CYS A 157 2.75 20.08 30.68
N SER A 158 3.76 19.45 31.30
CA SER A 158 3.58 18.58 32.46
C SER A 158 4.82 18.58 33.33
#